data_AF-A0A832AS53-F1
#
_entry.id   AF-A0A832AS53-F1
#
_cell.length_a   1.000
_cell.length_b   1.000
_cell.length_c   1.000
_cell.angle_alpha   90.00
_cell.angle_beta   90.00
_cell.angle_gamma   90.00
#
_symmetry.space_group_name_H-M   'P 1'
#
loop_
_entity.id
_entity.type
_entity.pdbx_description
1 polymer ?
#
loop_
_entity_poly.entity_id
_entity_poly.type
_entity_poly.pdbx_seq_one_letter_code
_entity_poly.pdbx_strand_id
1 'polypeptide(L)'
;MQEYYGVTPDLATVGKGMANGMPISAVIGKAEVMEAFEDIFFSFTFGGECLSLAAAKATIEFMRREPVIPHFWKQGAKLQNAYNEMANAFGLAEYTQCAGLPPWTICVFKDHDGLNGLMLKSLFQQEMLKRGILFSGSQFICYQHTDDDIQRTINAYEDAFTVLRHAVVNRCVEELLEGKPIEVIFKRY
;
A
#
# COMPACT_ATOMS: atom_id res chain seq x y z
N MET A 1 -8.18 3.12 -11.68
CA MET A 1 -9.06 1.97 -11.38
C MET A 1 -10.13 1.81 -12.46
N GLN A 2 -11.02 2.80 -12.64
CA GLN A 2 -12.07 2.79 -13.69
C GLN A 2 -11.52 2.49 -15.09
N GLU A 3 -10.56 3.28 -15.55
CA GLU A 3 -9.88 3.09 -16.84
C GLU A 3 -9.25 1.70 -16.96
N TYR A 4 -8.56 1.23 -15.91
CA TYR A 4 -7.90 -0.07 -15.90
C TYR A 4 -8.88 -1.24 -16.07
N TYR A 5 -10.07 -1.16 -15.46
CA TYR A 5 -11.10 -2.20 -15.58
C TYR A 5 -12.09 -1.95 -16.73
N GLY A 6 -11.96 -0.84 -17.48
CA GLY A 6 -12.91 -0.48 -18.53
C GLY A 6 -14.32 -0.18 -18.02
N VAL A 7 -14.46 0.31 -16.79
CA VAL A 7 -15.77 0.59 -16.16
C VAL A 7 -15.94 2.10 -15.95
N THR A 8 -17.01 2.66 -16.50
CA THR A 8 -17.43 4.05 -16.27
C THR A 8 -18.61 4.08 -15.30
N PRO A 9 -18.42 4.55 -14.06
CA PRO A 9 -19.52 4.63 -13.09
C PRO A 9 -20.36 5.89 -13.31
N ASP A 10 -21.57 5.90 -12.76
CA ASP A 10 -22.43 7.09 -12.71
C ASP A 10 -21.86 8.16 -11.77
N LEU A 11 -21.31 7.72 -10.63
CA LEU A 11 -20.63 8.55 -9.63
C LEU A 11 -19.35 7.87 -9.14
N ALA A 12 -18.37 8.68 -8.76
CA ALA A 12 -17.15 8.24 -8.12
C ALA A 12 -16.70 9.25 -7.06
N THR A 13 -16.07 8.74 -6.01
CA THR A 13 -15.44 9.57 -4.97
C THR A 13 -13.93 9.46 -5.07
N VAL A 14 -13.24 10.59 -5.06
CA VAL A 14 -11.78 10.67 -5.08
C VAL A 14 -11.28 11.51 -3.89
N GLY A 15 -10.03 11.29 -3.48
CA GLY A 15 -9.44 11.92 -2.30
C GLY A 15 -7.98 11.50 -2.13
N LYS A 16 -7.49 11.50 -0.88
CA LYS A 16 -6.14 11.05 -0.51
C LYS A 16 -5.05 11.76 -1.34
N GLY A 17 -4.44 11.04 -2.29
CA GLY A 17 -3.33 11.54 -3.11
C GLY A 17 -3.72 12.62 -4.12
N MET A 18 -5.01 12.95 -4.29
CA MET A 18 -5.46 13.91 -5.32
C MET A 18 -4.87 15.32 -5.19
N ALA A 19 -4.41 15.71 -4.00
CA ALA A 19 -3.71 16.96 -3.74
C ALA A 19 -2.37 16.78 -3.02
N ASN A 20 -1.76 15.60 -3.18
CA ASN A 20 -0.43 15.27 -2.67
C ASN A 20 -0.14 15.70 -1.21
N GLY A 21 -1.14 15.55 -0.33
CA GLY A 21 -1.03 15.86 1.10
C GLY A 21 -1.99 16.93 1.61
N MET A 22 -2.56 17.78 0.74
CA MET A 22 -3.56 18.76 1.16
C MET A 22 -4.96 18.12 1.31
N PRO A 23 -5.79 18.56 2.28
CA PRO A 23 -7.07 17.93 2.58
C PRO A 23 -8.14 18.32 1.56
N ILE A 24 -8.41 17.43 0.61
CA ILE A 24 -9.52 17.56 -0.32
C ILE A 24 -10.02 16.19 -0.77
N SER A 25 -11.32 16.12 -1.00
CA SER A 25 -12.01 15.02 -1.65
C SER A 25 -13.03 15.59 -2.64
N ALA A 26 -13.35 14.82 -3.67
CA ALA A 26 -14.37 15.20 -4.64
C ALA A 26 -15.33 14.04 -4.92
N VAL A 27 -16.59 14.39 -5.13
CA VAL A 27 -17.55 13.53 -5.82
C VAL A 27 -17.59 13.99 -7.27
N ILE A 28 -17.41 13.07 -8.19
CA ILE A 28 -17.41 13.30 -9.64
C ILE A 28 -18.36 12.31 -10.30
N GLY A 29 -18.92 12.65 -11.46
CA GLY A 29 -19.84 11.75 -12.15
C GLY A 29 -20.36 12.31 -13.46
N LYS A 30 -21.35 11.61 -14.00
CA LYS A 30 -22.06 12.04 -15.21
C LYS A 30 -22.84 13.34 -14.93
N ALA A 31 -22.95 14.20 -15.93
CA ALA A 31 -23.54 15.53 -15.78
C ALA A 31 -24.99 15.42 -15.26
N GLU A 32 -25.79 14.56 -15.87
CA GLU A 32 -27.20 14.33 -15.52
C GLU A 32 -27.40 13.79 -14.09
N VAL A 33 -26.37 13.19 -13.49
CA VAL A 33 -26.41 12.71 -12.10
C VAL A 33 -25.96 13.82 -11.14
N MET A 34 -24.97 14.62 -11.56
CA MET A 34 -24.47 15.75 -10.77
C MET A 34 -25.50 16.89 -10.68
N GLU A 35 -26.42 17.04 -11.63
CA GLU A 35 -27.54 18.00 -11.57
C GLU A 35 -28.35 17.88 -10.28
N ALA A 36 -28.53 16.67 -9.74
CA ALA A 36 -29.24 16.46 -8.47
C ALA A 36 -28.58 17.16 -7.27
N PHE A 37 -27.30 17.52 -7.36
CA PHE A 37 -26.60 18.25 -6.28
C PHE A 37 -27.04 19.72 -6.19
N GLU A 38 -27.70 20.28 -7.22
CA GLU A 38 -28.24 21.65 -7.16
C GLU A 38 -29.38 21.78 -6.14
N ASP A 39 -30.14 20.70 -5.94
CA ASP A 39 -31.28 20.65 -5.02
C ASP A 39 -30.90 20.14 -3.61
N ILE A 40 -29.63 19.78 -3.38
CA ILE A 40 -29.15 19.24 -2.10
C ILE A 40 -28.32 20.29 -1.36
N PHE A 41 -28.65 20.54 -0.10
CA PHE A 41 -27.83 21.37 0.77
C PHE A 41 -26.62 20.59 1.30
N PHE A 42 -25.42 21.13 1.06
CA PHE A 42 -24.18 20.66 1.66
C PHE A 42 -23.54 21.77 2.50
N SER A 43 -23.09 21.43 3.70
CA SER A 43 -22.35 22.34 4.57
C SER A 43 -20.90 21.88 4.68
N PHE A 44 -19.97 22.81 4.47
CA PHE A 44 -18.54 22.54 4.52
C PHE A 44 -17.85 23.58 5.40
N THR A 45 -17.17 23.15 6.46
CA THR A 45 -16.35 24.04 7.31
C THR A 45 -15.24 24.73 6.52
N PHE A 46 -14.65 24.01 5.55
CA PHE A 46 -13.58 24.48 4.68
C PHE A 46 -14.01 24.58 3.21
N GLY A 47 -15.31 24.63 2.93
CA GLY A 47 -15.81 24.67 1.56
C GLY A 47 -15.28 25.87 0.80
N GLY A 48 -14.63 25.63 -0.34
CA GLY A 48 -14.10 26.68 -1.19
C GLY A 48 -12.75 27.24 -0.75
N GLU A 49 -12.00 26.56 0.11
CA GLU A 49 -10.64 26.98 0.41
C GLU A 49 -9.72 26.79 -0.82
N CYS A 50 -8.93 27.81 -1.15
CA CYS A 50 -8.17 27.80 -2.41
C CYS A 50 -6.89 26.96 -2.35
N LEU A 51 -6.41 26.61 -1.15
CA LEU A 51 -5.10 25.98 -0.99
C LEU A 51 -5.10 24.53 -1.50
N SER A 52 -6.06 23.69 -1.10
CA SER A 52 -6.10 22.31 -1.61
C SER A 52 -6.59 22.26 -3.05
N LEU A 53 -7.39 23.22 -3.50
CA LEU A 53 -7.73 23.39 -4.92
C LEU A 53 -6.48 23.68 -5.76
N ALA A 54 -5.61 24.59 -5.32
CA ALA A 54 -4.35 24.90 -5.99
C ALA A 54 -3.40 23.69 -5.99
N ALA A 55 -3.28 22.98 -4.86
CA ALA A 55 -2.47 21.77 -4.76
C ALA A 55 -2.99 20.62 -5.64
N ALA A 56 -4.32 20.43 -5.70
CA ALA A 56 -4.95 19.44 -6.56
C ALA A 56 -4.68 19.75 -8.04
N LYS A 57 -4.86 21.02 -8.45
CA LYS A 57 -4.55 21.46 -9.81
C LYS A 57 -3.09 21.19 -10.16
N ALA A 58 -2.14 21.58 -9.29
CA ALA A 58 -0.72 21.34 -9.51
C ALA A 58 -0.39 19.84 -9.62
N THR A 59 -1.01 19.01 -8.78
CA THR A 59 -0.84 17.55 -8.79
C THR A 59 -1.34 16.94 -10.11
N ILE A 60 -2.53 17.32 -10.57
CA ILE A 60 -3.11 16.85 -11.84
C ILE A 60 -2.24 17.26 -13.03
N GLU A 61 -1.80 18.52 -13.08
CA GLU A 61 -0.93 19.00 -14.16
C GLU A 61 0.43 18.31 -14.17
N PHE A 62 0.99 18.02 -13.00
CA PHE A 62 2.19 17.20 -12.90
C PHE A 62 1.96 15.79 -13.44
N MET A 63 0.87 15.12 -13.03
CA MET A 63 0.53 13.77 -13.50
C MET A 63 0.26 13.69 -15.01
N ARG A 64 -0.21 14.78 -15.63
CA ARG A 64 -0.41 14.86 -17.08
C ARG A 64 0.89 14.99 -17.87
N ARG A 65 1.91 15.63 -17.28
CA ARG A 65 3.21 15.88 -17.93
C ARG A 65 4.19 14.72 -17.74
N GLU A 66 4.19 14.13 -16.55
CA GLU A 66 5.16 13.12 -16.14
C GLU A 66 4.59 11.70 -16.29
N PRO A 67 5.42 10.67 -16.54
CA PRO A 67 4.98 9.27 -16.65
C PRO A 67 4.67 8.63 -15.27
N VAL A 68 3.84 9.30 -14.46
CA VAL A 68 3.55 8.91 -13.07
C VAL A 68 2.93 7.53 -12.98
N ILE A 69 1.87 7.27 -13.75
CA ILE A 69 1.17 5.98 -13.70
C ILE A 69 2.08 4.84 -14.19
N PRO A 70 2.73 4.92 -15.38
CA PRO A 70 3.68 3.89 -15.80
C PRO A 70 4.79 3.63 -14.77
N HIS A 71 5.31 4.67 -14.12
CA HIS A 71 6.33 4.54 -13.08
C HIS A 71 5.81 3.73 -11.87
N PHE A 72 4.59 3.99 -11.40
CA PHE A 72 3.99 3.23 -10.29
C PHE A 72 3.89 1.74 -10.60
N TRP A 73 3.41 1.42 -11.81
CA TRP A 73 3.29 0.03 -12.26
C TRP A 73 4.66 -0.64 -12.35
N LYS A 74 5.66 0.05 -12.92
CA LYS A 74 7.02 -0.47 -13.03
C LYS A 74 7.65 -0.76 -11.68
N GLN A 75 7.68 0.21 -10.76
CA GLN A 75 8.34 0.04 -9.46
C GLN A 75 7.59 -0.94 -8.56
N GLY A 76 6.26 -0.85 -8.56
CA GLY A 76 5.40 -1.78 -7.85
C GLY A 76 5.61 -3.22 -8.26
N ALA A 77 5.75 -3.48 -9.56
CA ALA A 77 5.90 -4.83 -10.08
C ALA A 77 7.26 -5.43 -9.68
N LYS A 78 8.33 -4.63 -9.70
CA LYS A 78 9.65 -5.06 -9.20
C LYS A 78 9.57 -5.53 -7.76
N LEU A 79 8.96 -4.71 -6.89
CA LEU A 79 8.85 -4.99 -5.47
C LEU A 79 7.95 -6.21 -5.19
N GLN A 80 6.82 -6.30 -5.89
CA GLN A 80 5.86 -7.40 -5.76
C GLN A 80 6.46 -8.75 -6.22
N ASN A 81 7.09 -8.76 -7.38
CA ASN A 81 7.67 -9.97 -7.96
C ASN A 81 8.83 -10.47 -7.09
N ALA A 82 9.75 -9.58 -6.71
CA ALA A 82 10.88 -9.95 -5.86
C ALA A 82 10.42 -10.57 -4.53
N TYR A 83 9.41 -9.98 -3.87
CA TYR A 83 8.86 -10.54 -2.63
C TYR A 83 8.32 -11.97 -2.83
N ASN A 84 7.54 -12.19 -3.89
CA ASN A 84 6.93 -13.50 -4.16
C ASN A 84 7.96 -14.54 -4.62
N GLU A 85 8.97 -14.13 -5.39
CA GLU A 85 10.11 -14.98 -5.76
C GLU A 85 10.89 -15.41 -4.51
N MET A 86 11.17 -14.49 -3.58
CA MET A 86 11.82 -14.80 -2.31
C MET A 86 10.96 -15.72 -1.42
N ALA A 87 9.66 -15.46 -1.32
CA ALA A 87 8.76 -16.33 -0.57
C ALA A 87 8.82 -17.78 -1.09
N ASN A 88 8.92 -17.98 -2.41
CA ASN A 88 9.12 -19.32 -2.99
C ASN A 88 10.52 -19.87 -2.72
N ALA A 89 11.58 -19.08 -2.96
CA ALA A 89 12.97 -19.51 -2.82
C ALA A 89 13.32 -19.93 -1.37
N PHE A 90 12.75 -19.25 -0.38
CA PHE A 90 12.92 -19.59 1.04
C PHE A 90 11.94 -20.67 1.52
N GLY A 91 11.06 -21.19 0.66
CA GLY A 91 10.06 -22.20 1.03
C GLY A 91 9.04 -21.66 2.05
N LEU A 92 8.61 -20.41 1.87
CA LEU A 92 7.69 -19.67 2.74
C LEU A 92 6.40 -19.22 2.04
N ALA A 93 6.15 -19.68 0.80
CA ALA A 93 4.98 -19.29 0.00
C ALA A 93 3.63 -19.65 0.65
N GLU A 94 3.57 -20.65 1.53
CA GLU A 94 2.35 -20.97 2.30
C GLU A 94 2.12 -20.03 3.48
N TYR A 95 3.18 -19.36 3.95
CA TYR A 95 3.15 -18.47 5.11
C TYR A 95 2.92 -17.01 4.71
N THR A 96 3.47 -16.58 3.56
CA THR A 96 3.35 -15.18 3.12
C THR A 96 3.35 -15.01 1.60
N GLN A 97 2.68 -13.96 1.14
CA GLN A 97 2.68 -13.52 -0.26
C GLN A 97 2.45 -12.01 -0.36
N CYS A 98 2.93 -11.38 -1.44
CA CYS A 98 2.63 -10.00 -1.81
C CYS A 98 1.51 -9.96 -2.86
N ALA A 99 0.33 -9.50 -2.45
CA ALA A 99 -0.89 -9.44 -3.25
C ALA A 99 -1.25 -7.99 -3.64
N GLY A 100 -2.28 -7.83 -4.46
CA GLY A 100 -2.74 -6.52 -4.95
C GLY A 100 -2.24 -6.19 -6.34
N LEU A 101 -2.45 -4.93 -6.76
CA LEU A 101 -1.93 -4.42 -8.02
C LEU A 101 -0.59 -3.74 -7.78
N PRO A 102 0.35 -3.76 -8.74
CA PRO A 102 1.67 -3.18 -8.59
C PRO A 102 1.73 -1.79 -7.88
N PRO A 103 0.89 -0.78 -8.23
CA PRO A 103 0.95 0.52 -7.54
C PRO A 103 0.61 0.49 -6.04
N TRP A 104 -0.17 -0.51 -5.60
CA TRP A 104 -0.57 -0.70 -4.21
C TRP A 104 -0.65 -2.19 -3.87
N THR A 105 0.37 -2.65 -3.15
CA THR A 105 0.52 -4.06 -2.77
C THR A 105 0.37 -4.24 -1.27
N ILE A 106 0.06 -5.47 -0.89
CA ILE A 106 -0.09 -5.88 0.51
C ILE A 106 0.65 -7.21 0.71
N CYS A 107 1.63 -7.22 1.61
CA CYS A 107 2.21 -8.45 2.13
C CYS A 107 1.26 -9.08 3.15
N VAL A 108 0.73 -10.23 2.81
CA VAL A 108 -0.24 -10.99 3.59
C VAL A 108 0.48 -12.17 4.23
N PHE A 109 0.37 -12.28 5.55
CA PHE A 109 0.88 -13.41 6.32
C PHE A 109 -0.30 -14.23 6.83
N LYS A 110 -0.21 -15.55 6.71
CA LYS A 110 -1.29 -16.48 7.05
C LYS A 110 -0.86 -17.43 8.16
N ASP A 111 -1.85 -17.90 8.92
CA ASP A 111 -1.63 -19.01 9.83
C ASP A 111 -1.32 -20.27 9.02
N HIS A 112 -0.24 -20.96 9.36
CA HIS A 112 0.17 -22.18 8.68
C HIS A 112 1.06 -23.02 9.60
N ASP A 113 0.92 -24.35 9.57
CA ASP A 113 1.66 -25.31 10.42
C ASP A 113 1.66 -24.95 11.92
N GLY A 114 0.53 -24.42 12.41
CA GLY A 114 0.37 -24.00 13.81
C GLY A 114 1.08 -22.69 14.18
N LEU A 115 1.77 -22.04 13.23
CA LEU A 115 2.35 -20.71 13.42
C LEU A 115 1.32 -19.64 13.08
N ASN A 116 1.25 -18.61 13.92
CA ASN A 116 0.32 -17.49 13.76
C ASN A 116 0.86 -16.44 12.78
N GLY A 117 0.07 -16.07 11.77
CA GLY A 117 0.43 -15.12 10.73
C GLY A 117 0.69 -13.70 11.24
N LEU A 118 0.04 -13.26 12.32
CA LEU A 118 0.34 -11.96 12.93
C LEU A 118 1.70 -11.97 13.62
N MET A 119 2.10 -13.08 14.24
CA MET A 119 3.44 -13.25 14.81
C MET A 119 4.51 -13.22 13.72
N LEU A 120 4.28 -13.95 12.62
CA LEU A 120 5.16 -13.94 11.45
C LEU A 120 5.29 -12.53 10.84
N LYS A 121 4.16 -11.83 10.68
CA LYS A 121 4.14 -10.45 10.21
C LYS A 121 4.87 -9.50 11.16
N SER A 122 4.72 -9.68 12.47
CA SER A 122 5.39 -8.87 13.49
C SER A 122 6.90 -9.01 13.38
N LEU A 123 7.39 -10.25 13.27
CA LEU A 123 8.81 -10.53 13.14
C LEU A 123 9.35 -9.95 11.84
N PHE A 124 8.65 -10.15 10.72
CA PHE A 124 9.06 -9.58 9.44
C PHE A 124 9.08 -8.05 9.48
N GLN A 125 8.06 -7.41 10.08
CA GLN A 125 8.01 -5.96 10.26
C GLN A 125 9.18 -5.44 11.10
N GLN A 126 9.50 -6.10 12.21
CA GLN A 126 10.67 -5.78 13.03
C GLN A 126 11.97 -5.83 12.19
N GLU A 127 12.17 -6.91 11.44
CA GLU A 127 13.38 -7.09 10.66
C GLU A 127 13.51 -6.06 9.52
N MET A 128 12.39 -5.65 8.91
CA MET A 128 12.38 -4.53 7.96
C MET A 128 12.76 -3.20 8.65
N LEU A 129 12.23 -2.94 9.84
CA LEU A 129 12.53 -1.72 10.61
C LEU A 129 14.00 -1.64 11.02
N LYS A 130 14.60 -2.74 11.48
CA LYS A 130 16.05 -2.82 11.79
C LYS A 130 16.93 -2.47 10.59
N ARG A 131 16.41 -2.61 9.36
CA ARG A 131 17.08 -2.30 8.09
C ARG A 131 16.69 -0.94 7.52
N GLY A 132 16.00 -0.12 8.32
CA GLY A 132 15.63 1.24 7.96
C GLY A 132 14.43 1.34 7.01
N ILE A 133 13.66 0.26 6.83
CA ILE A 133 12.45 0.27 6.02
C ILE A 133 11.22 0.29 6.93
N LEU A 134 10.47 1.39 6.89
CA LEU A 134 9.18 1.49 7.57
C LEU A 134 8.16 0.59 6.86
N PHE A 135 7.85 -0.54 7.49
CA PHE A 135 6.98 -1.57 6.90
C PHE A 135 5.72 -1.77 7.75
N SER A 136 4.55 -1.81 7.09
CA SER A 136 3.25 -2.11 7.74
C SER A 136 2.52 -3.30 7.08
N GLY A 137 3.11 -3.88 6.05
CA GLY A 137 2.49 -4.83 5.13
C GLY A 137 1.84 -4.17 3.91
N SER A 138 1.14 -3.04 4.07
CA SER A 138 0.60 -2.28 2.94
C SER A 138 1.67 -1.33 2.38
N GLN A 139 1.80 -1.30 1.06
CA GLN A 139 2.88 -0.58 0.36
C GLN A 139 2.29 0.25 -0.77
N PHE A 140 2.62 1.55 -0.79
CA PHE A 140 2.14 2.49 -1.79
C PHE A 140 3.33 3.08 -2.54
N ILE A 141 3.35 2.91 -3.86
CA ILE A 141 4.43 3.48 -4.68
C ILE A 141 4.15 4.96 -4.94
N CYS A 142 5.07 5.80 -4.49
CA CYS A 142 5.16 7.22 -4.85
C CYS A 142 6.08 7.44 -6.06
N TYR A 143 5.90 8.57 -6.76
CA TYR A 143 6.67 8.89 -7.98
C TYR A 143 8.16 9.10 -7.70
N GLN A 144 8.48 9.51 -6.47
CA GLN A 144 9.86 9.71 -6.02
C GLN A 144 10.62 8.41 -5.75
N HIS A 145 9.97 7.24 -5.66
CA HIS A 145 10.71 6.00 -5.48
C HIS A 145 11.54 5.70 -6.73
N THR A 146 12.85 5.70 -6.55
CA THR A 146 13.84 5.36 -7.56
C THR A 146 14.07 3.86 -7.62
N ASP A 147 14.80 3.40 -8.64
CA ASP A 147 15.25 2.01 -8.72
C ASP A 147 16.13 1.63 -7.50
N ASP A 148 16.90 2.58 -6.96
CA ASP A 148 17.74 2.36 -5.78
C ASP A 148 16.92 2.17 -4.50
N ASP A 149 15.84 2.95 -4.33
CA ASP A 149 14.92 2.79 -3.19
C ASP A 149 14.24 1.41 -3.21
N ILE A 150 13.82 0.97 -4.40
CA ILE A 150 13.23 -0.35 -4.60
C ILE A 150 14.27 -1.43 -4.32
N GLN A 151 15.49 -1.31 -4.85
CA GLN A 151 16.55 -2.30 -4.62
C GLN A 151 16.95 -2.39 -3.14
N ARG A 152 17.03 -1.25 -2.45
CA ARG A 152 17.32 -1.21 -1.01
C ARG A 152 16.24 -1.92 -0.20
N THR A 153 14.98 -1.80 -0.60
CA THR A 153 13.86 -2.52 0.01
C THR A 153 13.92 -4.02 -0.29
N ILE A 154 14.26 -4.41 -1.52
CA ILE A 154 14.43 -5.82 -1.92
C ILE A 154 15.54 -6.48 -1.11
N ASN A 155 16.69 -5.82 -0.94
CA ASN A 155 17.78 -6.34 -0.11
C ASN A 155 17.32 -6.54 1.35
N ALA A 156 16.53 -5.61 1.88
CA ALA A 156 15.96 -5.74 3.22
C ALA A 156 14.96 -6.91 3.31
N TYR A 157 14.20 -7.20 2.25
CA TYR A 157 13.35 -8.40 2.19
C TYR A 157 14.16 -9.67 2.28
N GLU A 158 15.26 -9.80 1.52
CA GLU A 158 16.09 -11.00 1.52
C GLU A 158 16.61 -11.33 2.93
N ASP A 159 17.13 -10.32 3.61
CA ASP A 159 17.59 -10.47 4.99
C ASP A 159 16.45 -10.83 5.95
N ALA A 160 15.29 -10.17 5.82
CA ALA A 160 14.12 -10.44 6.67
C ALA A 160 13.54 -11.85 6.41
N PHE A 161 13.55 -12.31 5.16
CA PHE A 161 13.18 -13.67 4.78
C PHE A 161 14.14 -14.71 5.36
N THR A 162 15.43 -14.40 5.44
CA THR A 162 16.42 -15.26 6.10
C THR A 162 16.08 -15.47 7.58
N VAL A 163 15.77 -14.39 8.31
CA VAL A 163 15.35 -14.49 9.71
C VAL A 163 14.01 -15.21 9.85
N LEU A 164 13.03 -14.88 9.01
CA LEU A 164 11.72 -15.51 9.04
C LEU A 164 11.80 -17.02 8.76
N ARG A 165 12.64 -17.43 7.80
CA ARG A 165 12.89 -18.83 7.49
C ARG A 165 13.49 -19.57 8.69
N HIS A 166 14.50 -18.97 9.32
CA HIS A 166 15.08 -19.52 10.54
C HIS A 166 14.02 -19.68 11.64
N ALA A 167 13.19 -18.66 11.85
CA ALA A 167 12.14 -18.66 12.86
C ALA A 167 11.08 -19.74 12.62
N VAL A 168 10.66 -19.94 11.36
CA VAL A 168 9.68 -20.96 10.96
C VAL A 168 10.25 -22.37 11.13
N VAL A 169 11.47 -22.63 10.64
CA VAL A 169 12.09 -23.96 10.71
C VAL A 169 12.35 -24.40 12.15
N ASN A 170 12.82 -23.48 12.99
CA ASN A 170 13.16 -23.78 14.39
C ASN A 170 12.01 -23.52 15.36
N ARG A 171 10.84 -23.09 14.87
CA ARG A 171 9.65 -22.75 15.67
C ARG A 171 9.94 -21.76 16.80
N CYS A 172 10.78 -20.76 16.55
CA CYS A 172 11.26 -19.79 17.54
C CYS A 172 10.83 -18.34 17.24
N VAL A 173 9.68 -18.13 16.59
CA VAL A 173 9.17 -16.80 16.23
C VAL A 173 9.01 -15.90 17.46
N GLU A 174 8.47 -16.43 18.55
CA GLU A 174 8.27 -15.70 19.82
C GLU A 174 9.58 -15.26 20.48
N GLU A 175 10.60 -16.12 20.42
CA GLU A 175 11.92 -15.86 21.03
C GLU A 175 12.70 -14.77 20.29
N LEU A 176 12.48 -14.64 18.98
CA LEU A 176 13.14 -13.65 18.12
C LEU A 176 12.44 -12.28 18.09
N LEU A 177 11.25 -12.18 18.67
CA LEU A 177 10.53 -10.91 18.74
C LEU A 177 11.08 -10.02 19.86
N GLU A 178 11.47 -8.81 19.48
CA GLU A 178 11.89 -7.73 20.36
C GLU A 178 10.72 -6.77 20.59
N GLY A 179 9.72 -7.23 21.35
CA GLY A 179 8.57 -6.41 21.74
C GLY A 179 7.24 -7.12 21.59
N LYS A 180 6.15 -6.34 21.66
CA LYS A 180 4.80 -6.86 21.52
C LYS A 180 4.47 -7.12 20.05
N PRO A 181 3.82 -8.25 19.73
CA PRO A 181 3.34 -8.50 18.37
C PRO A 181 2.25 -7.50 17.99
N ILE A 182 2.05 -7.34 16.68
CA ILE A 182 0.95 -6.54 16.15
C ILE A 182 -0.39 -7.19 16.48
N GLU A 183 -1.35 -6.36 16.84
CA GLU A 183 -2.71 -6.80 17.16
C GLU A 183 -3.71 -6.23 16.15
N VAL A 184 -4.83 -6.92 16.00
CA VAL A 184 -5.95 -6.40 15.20
C VAL A 184 -6.67 -5.33 16.02
N ILE A 185 -6.54 -4.07 15.59
CA ILE A 185 -7.13 -2.92 16.29
C ILE A 185 -8.67 -2.92 16.18
N PHE A 186 -9.21 -3.35 15.03
CA PHE A 186 -10.65 -3.46 14.82
C PHE A 186 -11.12 -4.89 15.07
N LYS A 187 -11.63 -5.15 16.28
CA LYS A 187 -12.26 -6.43 16.61
C LYS A 187 -13.54 -6.58 15.79
N ARG A 188 -13.71 -7.73 15.12
CA ARG A 188 -15.02 -8.12 14.57
C ARG A 188 -15.92 -8.47 15.76
N TYR A 189 -16.97 -7.70 15.96
CA TYR A 189 -18.08 -8.04 16.86
C TYR A 189 -18.97 -9.10 16.21
#